data_AF-A0A6V8PXR7-F1
#
_entry.id   AF-A0A6V8PXR7-F1
#
_cell.length_a   1.000
_cell.length_b   1.000
_cell.length_c   1.000
_cell.angle_alpha   90.00
_cell.angle_beta   90.00
_cell.angle_gamma   90.00
#
_symmetry.space_group_name_H-M   'P 1'
#
loop_
_entity.id
_entity.type
_entity.pdbx_description
1 polymer ?
#
loop_
_entity_poly.entity_id
_entity_poly.type
_entity_poly.pdbx_seq_one_letter_code
_entity_poly.pdbx_strand_id
1 'polypeptide(L)'
;SCGPKTFMNSLSFIINPLLEDVKKWGNWVLESTKKEIGEFYPEDNGGSIPVGYIWARAIPCQNPSCNAEIPLMRQFWLAKKDNKKVALKPFAKDGRVEFEIVGQGKLFPEDFEPEKGTVSRAIATCLVCGGVVDDKKTRKLFQEGKAGQRMVAVVLHHPKKRGKTYRLATEKDLEVFREAEKYLEEKRAKLMEEWGIDPVPDEPLPPKETLGFRVQRYGMLKWGDLFNPRQKLALITFVEKVKQAHERLLAEGAEEYAKAVMSYLALGIDKLVETSSVLCRWKPDTVQVIPALSGRQAIPMIWDYFELNTISDISRGWTNTVDVLLDSFRIIGEMNNFAKVIQSSATALPYPDDYFDAVFTDPPYYDNVPYSYLSDFFYVWL
;
A
#
# COMPACT_ATOMS: atom_id res chain seq x y z
N SER A 1 42.07 3.72 -40.87
CA SER A 1 42.35 4.84 -39.94
C SER A 1 41.03 5.45 -39.50
N CYS A 2 40.55 5.10 -38.30
CA CYS A 2 39.66 5.91 -37.45
C CYS A 2 39.30 5.02 -36.24
N GLY A 3 40.05 5.19 -35.15
CA GLY A 3 39.77 4.52 -33.88
C GLY A 3 38.60 5.19 -33.13
N PRO A 4 38.02 4.52 -32.14
CA PRO A 4 37.02 5.11 -31.27
C PRO A 4 37.69 6.15 -30.37
N LYS A 5 37.34 7.42 -30.54
CA LYS A 5 37.69 8.48 -29.60
C LYS A 5 36.87 8.27 -28.32
N THR A 6 37.52 7.79 -27.27
CA THR A 6 37.09 7.94 -25.88
C THR A 6 36.94 9.42 -25.55
N PHE A 7 35.70 9.93 -25.59
CA PHE A 7 35.36 11.15 -24.86
C PHE A 7 35.13 10.77 -23.39
N MET A 8 36.22 10.68 -22.62
CA MET A 8 36.13 10.91 -21.19
C MET A 8 35.95 12.42 -20.99
N ASN A 9 34.72 12.90 -21.10
CA ASN A 9 34.37 14.14 -20.44
C ASN A 9 34.37 13.86 -18.94
N SER A 10 35.32 14.46 -18.23
CA SER A 10 35.28 14.65 -16.79
C SER A 10 34.05 15.49 -16.46
N LEU A 11 32.89 14.85 -16.32
CA LEU A 11 31.74 15.46 -15.66
C LEU A 11 32.15 15.67 -14.20
N SER A 12 32.47 16.91 -13.82
CA SER A 12 32.41 17.30 -12.42
C SER A 12 30.96 17.08 -12.00
N PHE A 13 30.69 15.96 -11.33
CA PHE A 13 29.40 15.73 -10.70
C PHE A 13 29.21 16.86 -9.71
N ILE A 14 28.36 17.83 -10.04
CA ILE A 14 27.85 18.78 -9.06
C ILE A 14 27.07 17.92 -8.07
N ILE A 15 27.68 17.67 -6.92
CA ILE A 15 27.03 16.95 -5.83
C ILE A 15 25.96 17.89 -5.30
N ASN A 16 24.69 17.53 -5.48
CA ASN A 16 23.59 18.25 -4.85
C ASN A 16 23.47 17.75 -3.40
N PRO A 17 23.83 18.56 -2.38
CA PRO A 17 23.87 18.10 -1.00
C PRO A 17 22.50 17.61 -0.52
N LEU A 18 21.42 18.26 -0.94
CA LEU A 18 20.05 17.88 -0.61
C LEU A 18 19.71 16.47 -1.11
N LEU A 19 20.11 16.11 -2.33
CA LEU A 19 19.87 14.75 -2.84
C LEU A 19 20.65 13.70 -2.06
N GLU A 20 21.91 13.98 -1.72
CA GLU A 20 22.74 13.07 -0.94
C GLU A 20 22.19 12.88 0.47
N ASP A 21 21.73 13.95 1.13
CA ASP A 21 21.14 13.85 2.46
C ASP A 21 19.77 13.18 2.44
N VAL A 22 18.89 13.45 1.45
CA VAL A 22 17.63 12.71 1.29
C VAL A 22 17.90 11.22 1.08
N LYS A 23 18.91 10.86 0.29
CA LYS A 23 19.31 9.47 0.09
C LYS A 23 19.87 8.83 1.37
N LYS A 24 20.78 9.54 2.06
CA LYS A 24 21.39 9.09 3.32
C LYS A 24 20.33 8.87 4.40
N TRP A 25 19.45 9.83 4.63
CA TRP A 25 18.40 9.74 5.63
C TRP A 25 17.30 8.77 5.22
N GLY A 26 16.98 8.65 3.92
CA GLY A 26 16.09 7.62 3.40
C GLY A 26 16.61 6.21 3.68
N ASN A 27 17.90 5.97 3.49
CA ASN A 27 18.55 4.70 3.86
C ASN A 27 18.57 4.49 5.37
N TRP A 28 18.87 5.52 6.15
CA TRP A 28 18.85 5.42 7.61
C TRP A 28 17.46 5.06 8.15
N VAL A 29 16.41 5.68 7.60
CA VAL A 29 15.01 5.35 7.90
C VAL A 29 14.73 3.89 7.57
N LEU A 30 15.12 3.41 6.38
CA LEU A 30 14.92 2.02 5.97
C LEU A 30 15.58 1.01 6.93
N GLU A 31 16.86 1.19 7.20
CA GLU A 31 17.64 0.25 8.01
C GLU A 31 17.20 0.28 9.48
N SER A 32 16.83 1.46 10.00
CA SER A 32 16.26 1.59 11.34
C SER A 32 14.89 0.93 11.45
N THR A 33 14.03 1.06 10.42
CA THR A 33 12.74 0.38 10.37
C THR A 33 12.93 -1.13 10.24
N LYS A 34 13.79 -1.62 9.32
CA LYS A 34 14.10 -3.05 9.19
C LYS A 34 14.58 -3.67 10.49
N LYS A 35 15.43 -2.97 11.24
CA LYS A 35 15.93 -3.44 12.54
C LYS A 35 14.81 -3.62 13.56
N GLU A 36 13.76 -2.81 13.50
CA GLU A 36 12.66 -2.83 14.46
C GLU A 36 11.56 -3.82 14.08
N ILE A 37 11.10 -3.81 12.82
CA ILE A 37 9.91 -4.57 12.40
C ILE A 37 10.24 -5.71 11.43
N GLY A 38 11.52 -5.93 11.12
CA GLY A 38 11.96 -6.94 10.16
C GLY A 38 11.59 -8.37 10.56
N GLU A 39 11.51 -8.64 11.86
CA GLU A 39 11.08 -9.95 12.37
C GLU A 39 9.63 -10.31 11.98
N PHE A 40 8.79 -9.31 11.69
CA PHE A 40 7.41 -9.51 11.24
C PHE A 40 7.28 -9.85 9.74
N TYR A 41 8.42 -9.95 9.05
CA TYR A 41 8.56 -10.34 7.64
C TYR A 41 9.68 -11.37 7.46
N PRO A 42 9.61 -12.53 8.14
CA PRO A 42 10.72 -13.47 8.18
C PRO A 42 11.02 -14.03 6.80
N GLU A 43 12.30 -14.26 6.52
CA GLU A 43 12.70 -14.98 5.32
C GLU A 43 12.11 -16.39 5.29
N ASP A 44 11.81 -16.84 4.08
CA ASP A 44 11.35 -18.17 3.80
C ASP A 44 12.51 -19.16 3.66
N ASN A 45 12.16 -20.44 3.66
CA ASN A 45 13.12 -21.51 3.46
C ASN A 45 13.86 -21.33 2.12
N GLY A 46 15.18 -21.54 2.17
CA GLY A 46 16.03 -21.42 0.99
C GLY A 46 16.30 -19.98 0.53
N GLY A 47 16.17 -18.99 1.43
CA GLY A 47 16.58 -17.59 1.18
C GLY A 47 15.62 -16.81 0.28
N SER A 48 14.34 -17.20 0.25
CA SER A 48 13.31 -16.40 -0.43
C SER A 48 12.75 -15.36 0.54
N ILE A 49 12.50 -14.16 0.06
CA ILE A 49 12.03 -13.03 0.85
C ILE A 49 10.55 -12.79 0.53
N PRO A 50 9.66 -12.68 1.54
CA PRO A 50 8.29 -12.24 1.32
C PRO A 50 8.25 -10.83 0.75
N VAL A 51 7.68 -10.69 -0.45
CA VAL A 51 7.40 -9.37 -1.03
C VAL A 51 6.04 -8.84 -0.57
N GLY A 52 5.19 -9.73 -0.08
CA GLY A 52 3.88 -9.41 0.44
C GLY A 52 2.93 -10.59 0.48
N TYR A 53 1.71 -10.33 0.94
CA TYR A 53 0.73 -11.33 1.32
C TYR A 53 -0.60 -11.02 0.64
N ILE A 54 -1.27 -12.06 0.13
CA ILE A 54 -2.62 -11.95 -0.42
C ILE A 54 -3.61 -12.33 0.67
N TRP A 55 -4.51 -11.42 0.95
CA TRP A 55 -5.58 -11.58 1.91
C TRP A 55 -6.93 -11.60 1.22
N ALA A 56 -7.85 -12.40 1.74
CA ALA A 56 -9.25 -12.36 1.40
C ALA A 56 -10.02 -11.91 2.63
N ARG A 57 -10.89 -10.90 2.51
CA ARG A 57 -11.95 -10.70 3.50
C ARG A 57 -12.88 -11.91 3.46
N ALA A 58 -13.55 -12.20 4.56
CA ALA A 58 -14.38 -13.39 4.65
C ALA A 58 -15.71 -13.10 5.35
N ILE A 59 -16.76 -13.84 5.00
CA ILE A 59 -18.05 -13.79 5.67
C ILE A 59 -18.56 -15.21 5.96
N PRO A 60 -19.35 -15.42 7.02
CA PRO A 60 -19.98 -16.71 7.26
C PRO A 60 -21.08 -16.99 6.23
N CYS A 61 -21.16 -18.23 5.76
CA CYS A 61 -22.26 -18.71 4.94
C CYS A 61 -23.58 -18.56 5.71
N GLN A 62 -24.61 -18.07 5.02
CA GLN A 62 -25.93 -17.84 5.64
C GLN A 62 -26.85 -19.07 5.59
N ASN A 63 -26.40 -20.17 5.00
CA ASN A 63 -27.08 -21.45 5.12
C ASN A 63 -26.75 -22.08 6.50
N PRO A 64 -27.74 -22.24 7.40
CA PRO A 64 -27.50 -22.74 8.77
C PRO A 64 -26.87 -24.13 8.84
N SER A 65 -27.08 -24.98 7.82
CA SER A 65 -26.46 -26.32 7.77
C SER A 65 -25.02 -26.31 7.27
N CYS A 66 -24.56 -25.20 6.68
CA CYS A 66 -23.21 -25.07 6.14
C CYS A 66 -22.32 -24.27 7.08
N ASN A 67 -22.70 -23.02 7.39
CA ASN A 67 -21.94 -22.07 8.21
C ASN A 67 -20.44 -21.92 7.85
N ALA A 68 -20.04 -22.35 6.65
CA ALA A 68 -18.66 -22.28 6.19
C ALA A 68 -18.21 -20.82 6.05
N GLU A 69 -16.95 -20.55 6.33
CA GLU A 69 -16.34 -19.29 5.95
C GLU A 69 -16.27 -19.18 4.41
N ILE A 70 -16.70 -18.05 3.86
CA ILE A 70 -16.60 -17.72 2.43
C ILE A 70 -15.50 -16.66 2.26
N PRO A 71 -14.28 -17.03 1.84
CA PRO A 71 -13.27 -16.08 1.43
C PRO A 71 -13.77 -15.32 0.20
N LEU A 72 -13.80 -13.99 0.26
CA LEU A 72 -14.28 -13.09 -0.77
C LEU A 72 -13.13 -12.74 -1.73
N MET A 73 -13.01 -13.52 -2.79
CA MET A 73 -11.99 -13.37 -3.83
C MET A 73 -12.67 -12.92 -5.12
N ARG A 74 -12.23 -11.81 -5.74
CA ARG A 74 -12.81 -11.41 -7.04
C ARG A 74 -12.38 -12.32 -8.19
N GLN A 75 -11.23 -12.99 -8.02
CA GLN A 75 -10.55 -13.83 -8.99
C GLN A 75 -9.41 -14.59 -8.29
N PHE A 76 -8.79 -15.55 -8.96
CA PHE A 76 -7.82 -16.48 -8.39
C PHE A 76 -6.44 -16.47 -9.06
N TRP A 77 -6.19 -15.63 -10.07
CA TRP A 77 -4.86 -15.52 -10.67
C TRP A 77 -3.83 -14.92 -9.70
N LEU A 78 -2.70 -15.60 -9.59
CA LEU A 78 -1.47 -15.12 -8.96
C LEU A 78 -0.50 -14.56 -10.01
N ALA A 79 -0.44 -15.18 -11.19
CA ALA A 79 0.28 -14.66 -12.35
C ALA A 79 -0.48 -15.04 -13.63
N LYS A 80 -0.63 -14.08 -14.54
CA LYS A 80 -1.27 -14.27 -15.84
C LYS A 80 -0.47 -13.54 -16.93
N LYS A 81 0.77 -14.00 -17.12
CA LYS A 81 1.68 -13.57 -18.20
C LYS A 81 1.71 -14.63 -19.29
N ASP A 82 2.11 -14.26 -20.50
CA ASP A 82 2.21 -15.17 -21.63
C ASP A 82 3.06 -16.41 -21.32
N ASN A 83 4.16 -16.20 -20.59
CA ASN A 83 5.09 -17.26 -20.20
C ASN A 83 4.90 -17.77 -18.76
N LYS A 84 3.88 -17.29 -18.03
CA LYS A 84 3.66 -17.68 -16.63
C LYS A 84 2.19 -17.56 -16.22
N LYS A 85 1.56 -18.71 -16.02
CA LYS A 85 0.19 -18.85 -15.52
C LYS A 85 0.21 -19.59 -14.18
N VAL A 86 -0.11 -18.89 -13.10
CA VAL A 86 -0.17 -19.44 -11.74
C VAL A 86 -1.46 -18.96 -11.08
N ALA A 87 -2.19 -19.83 -10.40
CA ALA A 87 -3.45 -19.49 -9.75
C ALA A 87 -3.65 -20.21 -8.41
N LEU A 88 -4.52 -19.64 -7.57
CA LEU A 88 -5.04 -20.21 -6.34
C LEU A 88 -6.33 -20.98 -6.64
N LYS A 89 -6.26 -22.30 -6.81
CA LYS A 89 -7.47 -23.11 -7.00
C LYS A 89 -8.16 -23.34 -5.65
N PRO A 90 -9.38 -22.83 -5.43
CA PRO A 90 -10.13 -23.16 -4.23
C PRO A 90 -10.79 -24.54 -4.37
N PHE A 91 -11.02 -25.22 -3.26
CA PHE A 91 -11.82 -26.45 -3.20
C PHE A 91 -12.49 -26.60 -1.84
N ALA A 92 -13.62 -27.30 -1.78
CA ALA A 92 -14.28 -27.62 -0.52
C ALA A 92 -13.63 -28.84 0.12
N LYS A 93 -13.26 -28.74 1.40
CA LYS A 93 -12.74 -29.85 2.20
C LYS A 93 -13.21 -29.69 3.64
N ASP A 94 -13.79 -30.75 4.22
CA ASP A 94 -14.22 -30.80 5.63
C ASP A 94 -15.11 -29.61 6.03
N GLY A 95 -16.03 -29.21 5.15
CA GLY A 95 -16.94 -28.08 5.38
C GLY A 95 -16.28 -26.70 5.28
N ARG A 96 -15.03 -26.60 4.81
CA ARG A 96 -14.27 -25.36 4.65
C ARG A 96 -13.83 -25.17 3.20
N VAL A 97 -13.56 -23.92 2.85
CA VAL A 97 -12.87 -23.59 1.59
C VAL A 97 -11.37 -23.66 1.83
N GLU A 98 -10.69 -24.53 1.11
CA GLU A 98 -9.23 -24.64 1.11
C GLU A 98 -8.67 -24.22 -0.26
N PHE A 99 -7.36 -24.03 -0.33
CA PHE A 99 -6.67 -23.56 -1.52
C PHE A 99 -5.50 -24.46 -1.89
N GLU A 100 -5.20 -24.54 -3.18
CA GLU A 100 -3.93 -25.05 -3.69
C GLU A 100 -3.37 -24.14 -4.78
N ILE A 101 -2.06 -24.14 -4.95
CA ILE A 101 -1.40 -23.39 -6.02
C ILE A 101 -1.19 -24.31 -7.22
N VAL A 102 -1.70 -23.89 -8.37
CA VAL A 102 -1.61 -24.59 -9.66
C VAL A 102 -0.82 -23.76 -10.67
N GLY A 103 -0.16 -24.42 -11.63
CA GLY A 103 0.74 -23.77 -12.60
C GLY A 103 2.13 -23.44 -12.04
N GLN A 104 2.43 -23.90 -10.81
CA GLN A 104 3.75 -23.84 -10.20
C GLN A 104 4.00 -25.14 -9.43
N GLY A 105 4.74 -26.07 -10.05
CA GLY A 105 4.99 -27.41 -9.50
C GLY A 105 3.81 -28.38 -9.64
N LYS A 106 2.57 -27.90 -9.46
CA LYS A 106 1.34 -28.63 -9.80
C LYS A 106 0.82 -28.26 -11.19
N LEU A 107 0.21 -29.23 -11.86
CA LEU A 107 -0.46 -29.02 -13.15
C LEU A 107 -1.59 -28.01 -13.01
N PHE A 108 -1.85 -27.28 -14.10
CA PHE A 108 -2.96 -26.35 -14.20
C PHE A 108 -4.19 -27.12 -14.70
N PRO A 109 -5.28 -27.26 -13.92
CA PRO A 109 -6.45 -28.02 -14.35
C PRO A 109 -7.17 -27.33 -15.51
N GLU A 110 -7.58 -28.10 -16.53
CA GLU A 110 -8.25 -27.56 -17.72
C GLU A 110 -9.65 -26.99 -17.43
N ASP A 111 -10.32 -27.52 -16.40
CA ASP A 111 -11.67 -27.16 -15.97
C ASP A 111 -11.71 -25.98 -14.99
N PHE A 112 -10.54 -25.47 -14.59
CA PHE A 112 -10.46 -24.37 -13.62
C PHE A 112 -10.40 -23.01 -14.33
N GLU A 113 -11.40 -22.16 -14.07
CA GLU A 113 -11.49 -20.79 -14.56
C GLU A 113 -11.16 -19.79 -13.43
N PRO A 114 -9.92 -19.27 -13.34
CA PRO A 114 -9.53 -18.42 -12.21
C PRO A 114 -10.19 -17.03 -12.24
N GLU A 115 -10.80 -16.61 -13.34
CA GLU A 115 -11.60 -15.39 -13.44
C GLU A 115 -12.87 -15.45 -12.59
N LYS A 116 -13.40 -16.65 -12.32
CA LYS A 116 -14.64 -16.86 -11.57
C LYS A 116 -14.37 -16.84 -10.07
N GLY A 117 -14.29 -15.64 -9.48
CA GLY A 117 -14.19 -15.46 -8.03
C GLY A 117 -15.43 -15.87 -7.24
N THR A 118 -15.34 -15.83 -5.92
CA THR A 118 -16.46 -16.08 -4.99
C THR A 118 -17.34 -14.87 -4.76
N VAL A 119 -16.94 -13.67 -5.20
CA VAL A 119 -17.68 -12.43 -4.98
C VAL A 119 -17.71 -11.52 -6.20
N SER A 120 -18.87 -10.92 -6.46
CA SER A 120 -19.04 -9.85 -7.45
C SER A 120 -20.09 -8.86 -6.96
N ARG A 121 -19.75 -7.55 -6.95
CA ARG A 121 -20.65 -6.47 -6.48
C ARG A 121 -21.26 -6.73 -5.09
N ALA A 122 -20.49 -7.32 -4.18
CA ALA A 122 -20.90 -7.75 -2.83
C ALA A 122 -21.87 -8.95 -2.77
N ILE A 123 -22.19 -9.57 -3.89
CA ILE A 123 -22.90 -10.86 -3.93
C ILE A 123 -21.85 -11.96 -3.84
N ALA A 124 -21.94 -12.81 -2.82
CA ALA A 124 -20.97 -13.85 -2.53
C ALA A 124 -21.57 -15.25 -2.71
N THR A 125 -20.78 -16.19 -3.21
CA THR A 125 -21.17 -17.59 -3.41
C THR A 125 -20.31 -18.50 -2.55
N CYS A 126 -20.94 -19.37 -1.77
CA CYS A 126 -20.28 -20.36 -0.95
C CYS A 126 -19.81 -21.55 -1.79
N LEU A 127 -18.51 -21.83 -1.79
CA LEU A 127 -17.94 -22.98 -2.53
C LEU A 127 -18.21 -24.34 -1.86
N VAL A 128 -18.72 -24.36 -0.64
CA VAL A 128 -19.04 -25.60 0.10
C VAL A 128 -20.45 -26.09 -0.22
N CYS A 129 -21.46 -25.21 -0.17
CA CYS A 129 -22.86 -25.60 -0.37
C CYS A 129 -23.55 -24.96 -1.58
N GLY A 130 -22.86 -24.07 -2.33
CA GLY A 130 -23.44 -23.34 -3.46
C GLY A 130 -24.37 -22.19 -3.07
N GLY A 131 -24.62 -21.97 -1.78
CA GLY A 131 -25.49 -20.89 -1.29
C GLY A 131 -24.98 -19.50 -1.66
N VAL A 132 -25.91 -18.59 -1.96
CA VAL A 132 -25.62 -17.20 -2.34
C VAL A 132 -26.00 -16.26 -1.19
N VAL A 133 -25.09 -15.33 -0.87
CA VAL A 133 -25.31 -14.22 0.07
C VAL A 133 -25.43 -12.95 -0.76
N ASP A 134 -26.60 -12.30 -0.71
CA ASP A 134 -26.85 -11.06 -1.45
C ASP A 134 -26.06 -9.86 -0.91
N ASP A 135 -26.03 -8.77 -1.69
CA ASP A 135 -25.23 -7.59 -1.40
C ASP A 135 -25.65 -6.85 -0.11
N LYS A 136 -26.95 -6.84 0.20
CA LYS A 136 -27.47 -6.22 1.44
C LYS A 136 -27.03 -7.03 2.65
N LYS A 137 -27.13 -8.35 2.58
CA LYS A 137 -26.74 -9.25 3.65
C LYS A 137 -25.23 -9.25 3.86
N THR A 138 -24.44 -9.24 2.79
CA THR A 138 -22.98 -9.06 2.87
C THR A 138 -22.64 -7.77 3.62
N ARG A 139 -23.19 -6.62 3.21
CA ARG A 139 -22.95 -5.34 3.92
C ARG A 139 -23.35 -5.42 5.40
N LYS A 140 -24.50 -6.03 5.69
CA LYS A 140 -24.97 -6.22 7.07
C LYS A 140 -23.99 -7.05 7.91
N LEU A 141 -23.43 -8.13 7.36
CA LEU A 141 -22.43 -8.95 8.07
C LEU A 141 -21.16 -8.17 8.41
N PHE A 142 -20.70 -7.31 7.50
CA PHE A 142 -19.59 -6.40 7.78
C PHE A 142 -19.94 -5.39 8.89
N GLN A 143 -21.10 -4.74 8.78
CA GLN A 143 -21.57 -3.76 9.77
C GLN A 143 -21.80 -4.36 11.16
N GLU A 144 -22.18 -5.64 11.24
CA GLU A 144 -22.36 -6.38 12.49
C GLU A 144 -21.05 -6.98 13.04
N GLY A 145 -19.89 -6.71 12.41
CA GLY A 145 -18.60 -7.26 12.84
C GLY A 145 -18.47 -8.77 12.66
N LYS A 146 -19.31 -9.39 11.82
CA LYS A 146 -19.29 -10.83 11.53
C LYS A 146 -18.40 -11.18 10.34
N ALA A 147 -17.84 -10.18 9.66
CA ALA A 147 -16.85 -10.39 8.61
C ALA A 147 -15.46 -10.53 9.24
N GLY A 148 -14.62 -11.37 8.63
CA GLY A 148 -13.24 -11.58 9.01
C GLY A 148 -12.28 -11.37 7.84
N GLN A 149 -11.07 -11.88 8.00
CA GLN A 149 -10.04 -11.89 6.96
C GLN A 149 -9.18 -13.14 7.08
N ARG A 150 -8.67 -13.62 5.94
CA ARG A 150 -7.83 -14.80 5.83
C ARG A 150 -6.63 -14.49 4.96
N MET A 151 -5.43 -14.74 5.48
CA MET A 151 -4.21 -14.74 4.68
C MET A 151 -4.22 -16.00 3.82
N VAL A 152 -4.18 -15.85 2.50
CA VAL A 152 -4.35 -16.97 1.56
C VAL A 152 -3.01 -17.42 0.99
N ALA A 153 -2.17 -16.47 0.57
CA ALA A 153 -0.92 -16.77 -0.09
C ALA A 153 0.18 -15.78 0.25
N VAL A 154 1.42 -16.26 0.20
CA VAL A 154 2.62 -15.44 0.31
C VAL A 154 3.28 -15.36 -1.06
N VAL A 155 3.58 -14.13 -1.47
CA VAL A 155 4.32 -13.87 -2.70
C VAL A 155 5.79 -13.70 -2.32
N LEU A 156 6.65 -14.45 -2.98
CA LEU A 156 8.07 -14.56 -2.65
C LEU A 156 8.93 -14.06 -3.81
N HIS A 157 10.07 -13.47 -3.46
CA HIS A 157 11.16 -13.18 -4.38
C HIS A 157 12.43 -13.86 -3.86
N HIS A 158 13.29 -14.35 -4.75
CA HIS A 158 14.58 -14.91 -4.35
C HIS A 158 15.70 -14.12 -5.06
N PRO A 159 16.69 -13.56 -4.34
CA PRO A 159 17.70 -12.65 -4.93
C PRO A 159 18.44 -13.24 -6.15
N LYS A 160 18.67 -14.56 -6.15
CA LYS A 160 19.35 -15.28 -7.24
C LYS A 160 18.43 -15.81 -8.35
N LYS A 161 17.12 -15.56 -8.29
CA LYS A 161 16.15 -16.10 -9.27
C LYS A 161 15.27 -14.98 -9.82
N ARG A 162 14.97 -15.06 -11.12
CA ARG A 162 14.11 -14.08 -11.78
C ARG A 162 12.63 -14.38 -11.49
N GLY A 163 11.87 -13.33 -11.23
CA GLY A 163 10.42 -13.39 -11.04
C GLY A 163 10.01 -13.77 -9.61
N LYS A 164 8.69 -13.83 -9.40
CA LYS A 164 8.09 -14.13 -8.10
C LYS A 164 7.60 -15.57 -8.05
N THR A 165 7.74 -16.23 -6.91
CA THR A 165 7.12 -17.52 -6.61
C THR A 165 6.02 -17.35 -5.58
N TYR A 166 5.20 -18.38 -5.41
CA TYR A 166 4.02 -18.33 -4.54
C TYR A 166 3.98 -19.56 -3.64
N ARG A 167 3.51 -19.38 -2.41
CA ARG A 167 3.10 -20.48 -1.53
C ARG A 167 1.83 -20.12 -0.78
N LEU A 168 1.15 -21.11 -0.23
CA LEU A 168 0.04 -20.86 0.69
C LEU A 168 0.57 -20.24 1.98
N ALA A 169 -0.25 -19.40 2.60
CA ALA A 169 -0.01 -18.97 3.97
C ALA A 169 -0.09 -20.17 4.91
N THR A 170 0.76 -20.18 5.92
CA THR A 170 0.88 -21.20 6.96
C THR A 170 0.47 -20.62 8.31
N GLU A 171 0.27 -21.49 9.31
CA GLU A 171 -0.02 -21.02 10.68
C GLU A 171 1.10 -20.11 11.21
N LYS A 172 2.36 -20.39 10.85
CA LYS A 172 3.50 -19.55 11.21
C LYS A 172 3.38 -18.12 10.66
N ASP A 173 2.86 -17.94 9.44
CA ASP A 173 2.64 -16.59 8.88
C ASP A 173 1.56 -15.82 9.67
N LEU A 174 0.55 -16.54 10.17
CA LEU A 174 -0.52 -15.98 11.01
C LEU A 174 -0.07 -15.71 12.45
N GLU A 175 0.82 -16.53 13.00
CA GLU A 175 1.49 -16.29 14.28
C GLU A 175 2.29 -14.99 14.23
N VAL A 176 3.15 -14.84 13.23
CA VAL A 176 3.95 -13.62 13.02
C VAL A 176 3.06 -12.38 12.83
N PHE A 177 1.96 -12.51 12.09
CA PHE A 177 1.00 -11.41 11.95
C PHE A 177 0.35 -11.01 13.28
N ARG A 178 -0.01 -11.99 14.13
CA ARG A 178 -0.55 -11.73 15.48
C ARG A 178 0.48 -11.13 16.42
N GLU A 179 1.75 -11.51 16.29
CA GLU A 179 2.85 -10.88 17.03
C GLU A 179 3.03 -9.41 16.62
N ALA A 180 2.95 -9.10 15.33
CA ALA A 180 2.96 -7.73 14.83
C ALA A 180 1.76 -6.91 15.34
N GLU A 181 0.59 -7.53 15.46
CA GLU A 181 -0.61 -6.89 16.03
C GLU A 181 -0.43 -6.55 17.52
N LYS A 182 0.14 -7.47 18.32
CA LYS A 182 0.47 -7.19 19.72
C LYS A 182 1.51 -6.08 19.86
N TYR A 183 2.57 -6.13 19.05
CA TYR A 183 3.60 -5.10 19.06
C TYR A 183 3.06 -3.73 18.62
N LEU A 184 2.12 -3.69 17.68
CA LEU A 184 1.40 -2.46 17.32
C LEU A 184 0.69 -1.85 18.53
N GLU A 185 -0.01 -2.65 19.35
CA GLU A 185 -0.71 -2.13 20.53
C GLU A 185 0.25 -1.44 21.50
N GLU A 186 1.38 -2.09 21.81
CA GLU A 186 2.43 -1.56 22.67
C GLU A 186 3.04 -0.27 22.09
N LYS A 187 3.43 -0.30 20.81
CA LYS A 187 4.06 0.84 20.14
C LYS A 187 3.09 2.02 20.01
N ARG A 188 1.83 1.76 19.67
CA ARG A 188 0.79 2.79 19.54
C ARG A 188 0.58 3.49 20.87
N ALA A 189 0.46 2.75 21.97
CA ALA A 189 0.30 3.33 23.30
C ALA A 189 1.50 4.22 23.67
N LYS A 190 2.72 3.74 23.44
CA LYS A 190 3.95 4.50 23.68
C LYS A 190 3.99 5.80 22.87
N LEU A 191 3.81 5.72 21.55
CA LEU A 191 3.87 6.89 20.67
C LEU A 191 2.72 7.86 20.94
N MET A 192 1.56 7.37 21.37
CA MET A 192 0.44 8.23 21.77
C MET A 192 0.77 9.08 23.00
N GLU A 193 1.47 8.51 23.97
CA GLU A 193 1.99 9.25 25.13
C GLU A 193 3.07 10.27 24.72
N GLU A 194 4.00 9.86 23.86
CA GLU A 194 5.11 10.72 23.41
C GLU A 194 4.64 11.88 22.50
N TRP A 195 3.68 11.64 21.61
CA TRP A 195 3.26 12.62 20.59
C TRP A 195 2.03 13.42 21.01
N GLY A 196 1.31 13.00 22.07
CA GLY A 196 0.07 13.63 22.52
C GLY A 196 -1.12 13.46 21.58
N ILE A 197 -0.98 12.64 20.53
CA ILE A 197 -1.99 12.28 19.54
C ILE A 197 -1.88 10.80 19.20
N ASP A 198 -2.95 10.18 18.72
CA ASP A 198 -2.89 8.79 18.28
C ASP A 198 -2.02 8.68 17.01
N PRO A 199 -0.96 7.85 17.00
CA PRO A 199 -0.11 7.70 15.82
C PRO A 199 -0.80 6.94 14.69
N VAL A 200 -1.90 6.22 14.97
CA VAL A 200 -2.77 5.61 13.96
C VAL A 200 -3.98 6.52 13.76
N PRO A 201 -4.18 7.08 12.55
CA PRO A 201 -5.26 8.02 12.26
C PRO A 201 -6.62 7.55 12.76
N ASP A 202 -7.21 8.30 13.69
CA ASP A 202 -8.46 7.97 14.34
C ASP A 202 -9.61 8.93 13.99
N GLU A 203 -9.32 9.90 13.11
CA GLU A 203 -10.28 10.83 12.55
C GLU A 203 -11.33 10.09 11.70
N PRO A 204 -12.58 10.56 11.72
CA PRO A 204 -13.63 9.94 10.93
C PRO A 204 -13.34 10.12 9.44
N LEU A 205 -13.68 9.08 8.67
CA LEU A 205 -13.86 9.24 7.22
C LEU A 205 -14.96 10.29 6.95
N PRO A 206 -15.05 10.80 5.71
CA PRO A 206 -16.12 11.72 5.32
C PRO A 206 -17.52 11.17 5.65
N PRO A 207 -18.58 11.98 5.57
CA PRO A 207 -19.93 11.48 5.76
C PRO A 207 -20.26 10.28 4.87
N LYS A 208 -21.14 9.40 5.35
CA LYS A 208 -21.63 8.29 4.55
C LYS A 208 -22.30 8.83 3.28
N GLU A 209 -22.07 8.15 2.16
CA GLU A 209 -22.57 8.52 0.82
C GLU A 209 -21.80 9.65 0.11
N THR A 210 -20.73 10.20 0.71
CA THR A 210 -19.76 11.01 -0.03
C THR A 210 -19.33 10.28 -1.30
N LEU A 211 -19.35 10.98 -2.44
CA LEU A 211 -19.00 10.38 -3.72
C LEU A 211 -17.58 9.80 -3.65
N GLY A 212 -17.33 8.66 -4.31
CA GLY A 212 -16.01 8.02 -4.26
C GLY A 212 -15.73 7.19 -3.00
N PHE A 213 -16.46 7.36 -1.89
CA PHE A 213 -16.27 6.56 -0.67
C PHE A 213 -17.33 5.47 -0.57
N ARG A 214 -16.91 4.19 -0.53
CA ARG A 214 -17.84 3.04 -0.42
C ARG A 214 -17.52 2.12 0.75
N VAL A 215 -16.35 2.26 1.35
CA VAL A 215 -15.87 1.48 2.50
C VAL A 215 -16.73 1.64 3.75
N GLN A 216 -17.34 2.82 3.97
CA GLN A 216 -18.24 3.08 5.11
C GLN A 216 -19.45 2.14 5.15
N ARG A 217 -19.89 1.65 3.97
CA ARG A 217 -21.00 0.69 3.89
C ARG A 217 -20.63 -0.67 4.49
N TYR A 218 -19.36 -0.89 4.84
CA TYR A 218 -18.79 -2.12 5.38
C TYR A 218 -18.13 -1.91 6.76
N GLY A 219 -18.46 -0.83 7.47
CA GLY A 219 -18.03 -0.61 8.85
C GLY A 219 -16.63 0.00 9.02
N MET A 220 -15.94 0.37 7.94
CA MET A 220 -14.73 1.19 8.01
C MET A 220 -15.15 2.66 8.12
N LEU A 221 -14.94 3.28 9.27
CA LEU A 221 -15.48 4.60 9.62
C LEU A 221 -14.39 5.62 9.96
N LYS A 222 -13.16 5.17 10.24
CA LYS A 222 -11.99 6.02 10.50
C LYS A 222 -10.89 5.77 9.46
N TRP A 223 -9.98 6.71 9.27
CA TRP A 223 -8.87 6.55 8.33
C TRP A 223 -7.99 5.34 8.65
N GLY A 224 -7.71 5.09 9.93
CA GLY A 224 -7.00 3.91 10.40
C GLY A 224 -7.69 2.58 10.05
N ASP A 225 -9.01 2.55 9.79
CA ASP A 225 -9.71 1.31 9.41
C ASP A 225 -9.32 0.80 8.01
N LEU A 226 -8.68 1.64 7.20
CA LEU A 226 -8.19 1.30 5.86
C LEU A 226 -6.85 0.56 5.87
N PHE A 227 -6.37 0.15 7.05
CA PHE A 227 -5.07 -0.46 7.25
C PHE A 227 -5.21 -1.65 8.20
N ASN A 228 -4.55 -2.77 7.88
CA ASN A 228 -4.45 -3.89 8.80
C ASN A 228 -3.37 -3.63 9.88
N PRO A 229 -3.33 -4.41 10.98
CA PRO A 229 -2.36 -4.21 12.05
C PRO A 229 -0.90 -4.12 11.59
N ARG A 230 -0.42 -5.04 10.75
CA ARG A 230 0.98 -5.02 10.30
C ARG A 230 1.29 -3.83 9.36
N GLN A 231 0.31 -3.38 8.57
CA GLN A 231 0.40 -2.15 7.78
C GLN A 231 0.48 -0.90 8.65
N LYS A 232 -0.37 -0.80 9.69
CA LYS A 232 -0.33 0.28 10.68
C LYS A 232 1.02 0.33 11.36
N LEU A 233 1.51 -0.82 11.83
CA LEU A 233 2.81 -0.93 12.48
C LEU A 233 3.92 -0.39 11.57
N ALA A 234 3.95 -0.84 10.32
CA ALA A 234 4.94 -0.37 9.36
C ALA A 234 4.88 1.16 9.19
N LEU A 235 3.70 1.72 8.96
CA LEU A 235 3.52 3.15 8.73
C LEU A 235 3.93 4.00 9.95
N ILE A 236 3.48 3.65 11.17
CA ILE A 236 3.85 4.42 12.35
C ILE A 236 5.35 4.32 12.67
N THR A 237 5.99 3.17 12.39
CA THR A 237 7.46 3.04 12.52
C THR A 237 8.17 3.94 11.51
N PHE A 238 7.74 3.96 10.24
CA PHE A 238 8.33 4.85 9.23
C PHE A 238 8.15 6.33 9.60
N VAL A 239 6.96 6.75 10.04
CA VAL A 239 6.70 8.13 10.51
C VAL A 239 7.60 8.47 11.70
N GLU A 240 7.70 7.59 12.69
CA GLU A 240 8.61 7.78 13.83
C GLU A 240 10.06 7.94 13.37
N LYS A 241 10.55 7.11 12.43
CA LYS A 241 11.93 7.23 11.93
C LYS A 241 12.14 8.53 11.16
N VAL A 242 11.17 8.98 10.36
CA VAL A 242 11.28 10.29 9.68
C VAL A 242 11.34 11.43 10.70
N LYS A 243 10.54 11.40 11.77
CA LYS A 243 10.62 12.38 12.87
C LYS A 243 11.99 12.36 13.56
N GLN A 244 12.52 11.18 13.88
CA GLN A 244 13.86 11.04 14.47
C GLN A 244 14.99 11.51 13.54
N ALA A 245 14.86 11.32 12.22
CA ALA A 245 15.81 11.86 11.25
C ALA A 245 15.79 13.40 11.24
N HIS A 246 14.60 13.99 11.31
CA HIS A 246 14.44 15.45 11.40
C HIS A 246 15.05 16.02 12.67
N GLU A 247 14.81 15.40 13.84
CA GLU A 247 15.43 15.83 15.12
C GLU A 247 16.96 15.82 15.07
N ARG A 248 17.56 14.80 14.44
CA ARG A 248 19.02 14.70 14.28
C ARG A 248 19.56 15.81 13.36
N LEU A 249 18.86 16.10 12.26
CA LEU A 249 19.21 17.21 11.36
C LEU A 249 19.09 18.57 12.05
N LEU A 250 18.06 18.77 12.87
CA LEU A 250 17.90 20.01 13.64
C LEU A 250 19.06 20.22 14.62
N ALA A 251 19.56 19.15 15.24
CA ALA A 251 20.72 19.22 16.14
C ALA A 251 22.02 19.67 15.44
N GLU A 252 22.09 19.59 14.10
CA GLU A 252 23.20 20.10 13.29
C GLU A 252 23.08 21.61 12.99
N GLY A 253 21.98 22.27 13.39
CA GLY A 253 21.82 23.73 13.35
C GLY A 253 21.27 24.31 12.04
N ALA A 254 20.76 23.48 11.13
CA ALA A 254 20.27 23.90 9.81
C ALA A 254 18.74 23.72 9.67
N GLU A 255 17.96 24.57 10.34
CA GLU A 255 16.49 24.41 10.45
C GLU A 255 15.76 24.32 9.10
N GLU A 256 15.97 25.31 8.21
CA GLU A 256 15.30 25.31 6.89
C GLU A 256 15.74 24.14 6.01
N TYR A 257 16.99 23.70 6.15
CA TYR A 257 17.51 22.54 5.44
C TYR A 257 16.93 21.23 5.97
N ALA A 258 16.81 21.11 7.30
CA ALA A 258 16.16 19.98 7.95
C ALA A 258 14.70 19.85 7.53
N LYS A 259 13.97 20.97 7.44
CA LYS A 259 12.60 21.03 6.89
C LYS A 259 12.54 20.53 5.45
N ALA A 260 13.49 20.93 4.60
CA ALA A 260 13.55 20.48 3.21
C ALA A 260 13.76 18.95 3.12
N VAL A 261 14.78 18.41 3.82
CA VAL A 261 15.05 16.97 3.84
C VAL A 261 13.84 16.19 4.40
N MET A 262 13.26 16.64 5.52
CA MET A 262 12.08 16.02 6.12
C MET A 262 10.89 16.01 5.15
N SER A 263 10.64 17.12 4.45
CA SER A 263 9.55 17.22 3.47
C SER A 263 9.67 16.16 2.37
N TYR A 264 10.89 15.88 1.90
CA TYR A 264 11.10 14.81 0.91
C TYR A 264 10.89 13.41 1.48
N LEU A 265 11.29 13.16 2.72
CA LEU A 265 11.03 11.89 3.37
C LEU A 265 9.53 11.69 3.65
N ALA A 266 8.81 12.76 4.00
CA ALA A 266 7.36 12.78 4.17
C ALA A 266 6.62 12.43 2.87
N LEU A 267 7.06 12.94 1.70
CA LEU A 267 6.54 12.50 0.40
C LEU A 267 6.76 10.99 0.15
N GLY A 268 7.82 10.43 0.73
CA GLY A 268 8.04 8.98 0.75
C GLY A 268 6.98 8.25 1.58
N ILE A 269 6.59 8.81 2.73
CA ILE A 269 5.50 8.29 3.56
C ILE A 269 4.19 8.30 2.78
N ASP A 270 3.85 9.39 2.10
CA ASP A 270 2.61 9.47 1.28
C ASP A 270 2.54 8.32 0.26
N LYS A 271 3.66 8.03 -0.41
CA LYS A 271 3.74 6.92 -1.35
C LYS A 271 3.60 5.56 -0.68
N LEU A 272 4.13 5.38 0.54
CA LEU A 272 3.91 4.16 1.31
C LEU A 272 2.47 4.00 1.78
N VAL A 273 1.81 5.08 2.22
CA VAL A 273 0.40 5.07 2.63
C VAL A 273 -0.47 4.58 1.46
N GLU A 274 -0.19 5.05 0.24
CA GLU A 274 -0.88 4.59 -0.98
C GLU A 274 -0.70 3.09 -1.26
N THR A 275 0.47 2.54 -0.97
CA THR A 275 0.88 1.17 -1.32
C THR A 275 0.73 0.17 -0.16
N SER A 276 0.43 0.64 1.04
CA SER A 276 0.37 -0.14 2.29
C SER A 276 -1.00 -0.07 2.96
N SER A 277 -2.10 -0.16 2.20
CA SER A 277 -3.47 -0.19 2.73
C SER A 277 -4.20 -1.49 2.39
N VAL A 278 -5.34 -1.75 3.04
CA VAL A 278 -6.23 -2.91 2.72
C VAL A 278 -7.00 -2.71 1.41
N LEU A 279 -6.71 -1.64 0.68
CA LEU A 279 -7.30 -1.29 -0.60
C LEU A 279 -6.36 -1.58 -1.77
N CYS A 280 -5.11 -1.97 -1.48
CA CYS A 280 -4.14 -2.38 -2.46
C CYS A 280 -4.56 -3.69 -3.15
N ARG A 281 -4.44 -3.74 -4.47
CA ARG A 281 -4.86 -4.91 -5.27
C ARG A 281 -3.67 -5.59 -5.90
N TRP A 282 -3.71 -6.91 -6.01
CA TRP A 282 -2.76 -7.64 -6.84
C TRP A 282 -3.14 -7.55 -8.33
N LYS A 283 -2.16 -7.21 -9.20
CA LYS A 283 -2.28 -7.23 -10.68
C LYS A 283 -1.56 -8.47 -11.24
N PRO A 284 -2.27 -9.53 -11.64
CA PRO A 284 -1.63 -10.80 -12.04
C PRO A 284 -0.89 -10.73 -13.39
N ASP A 285 -1.31 -9.85 -14.30
CA ASP A 285 -0.71 -9.64 -15.63
C ASP A 285 0.69 -9.00 -15.55
N THR A 286 0.90 -8.11 -14.59
CA THR A 286 2.17 -7.40 -14.39
C THR A 286 2.94 -7.93 -13.18
N VAL A 287 2.27 -8.70 -12.31
CA VAL A 287 2.84 -9.36 -11.12
C VAL A 287 3.33 -8.31 -10.11
N GLN A 288 2.48 -7.32 -9.82
CA GLN A 288 2.77 -6.20 -8.94
C GLN A 288 1.53 -5.74 -8.15
N VAL A 289 1.77 -4.97 -7.09
CA VAL A 289 0.70 -4.29 -6.35
C VAL A 289 0.20 -3.08 -7.12
N ILE A 290 -1.10 -2.83 -7.02
CA ILE A 290 -1.79 -1.62 -7.47
C ILE A 290 -2.20 -0.83 -6.23
N PRO A 291 -1.69 0.40 -6.07
CA PRO A 291 -2.02 1.27 -4.95
C PRO A 291 -3.52 1.55 -4.83
N ALA A 292 -3.93 1.99 -3.65
CA ALA A 292 -5.34 2.26 -3.31
C ALA A 292 -6.04 3.20 -4.31
N LEU A 293 -5.40 4.33 -4.64
CA LEU A 293 -5.96 5.40 -5.47
C LEU A 293 -5.54 5.29 -6.95
N SER A 294 -4.90 4.18 -7.34
CA SER A 294 -4.43 4.02 -8.71
C SER A 294 -5.58 3.72 -9.70
N GLY A 295 -5.71 4.61 -10.68
CA GLY A 295 -6.66 4.53 -11.78
C GLY A 295 -8.09 4.94 -11.42
N ARG A 296 -8.35 5.38 -10.18
CA ARG A 296 -9.65 5.90 -9.71
C ARG A 296 -9.46 6.87 -8.56
N GLN A 297 -10.09 8.05 -8.65
CA GLN A 297 -10.19 9.02 -7.56
C GLN A 297 -11.31 8.60 -6.57
N ALA A 298 -11.15 7.44 -5.95
CA ALA A 298 -12.18 6.83 -5.10
C ALA A 298 -11.58 5.80 -4.12
N ILE A 299 -12.28 5.58 -3.01
CA ILE A 299 -12.01 4.57 -1.98
C ILE A 299 -13.13 3.51 -2.02
N PRO A 300 -13.06 2.55 -2.97
CA PRO A 300 -14.05 1.48 -3.10
C PRO A 300 -13.82 0.39 -2.05
N MET A 301 -14.82 -0.48 -1.88
CA MET A 301 -14.60 -1.73 -1.15
C MET A 301 -13.72 -2.70 -1.97
N ILE A 302 -12.70 -3.26 -1.33
CA ILE A 302 -11.82 -4.29 -1.88
C ILE A 302 -12.02 -5.59 -1.10
N TRP A 303 -12.26 -6.69 -1.83
CA TRP A 303 -12.59 -8.00 -1.27
C TRP A 303 -11.35 -8.82 -0.95
N ASP A 304 -10.45 -8.91 -1.93
CA ASP A 304 -9.12 -9.48 -1.81
C ASP A 304 -8.07 -8.37 -1.98
N TYR A 305 -7.16 -8.25 -1.03
CA TYR A 305 -6.14 -7.21 -1.01
C TYR A 305 -4.73 -7.78 -0.94
N PHE A 306 -3.76 -6.98 -1.37
CA PHE A 306 -2.35 -7.31 -1.29
C PHE A 306 -1.68 -6.44 -0.24
N GLU A 307 -1.12 -7.08 0.78
CA GLU A 307 -0.31 -6.44 1.79
C GLU A 307 1.16 -6.46 1.35
N LEU A 308 1.70 -5.30 1.01
CA LEU A 308 3.10 -5.14 0.61
C LEU A 308 4.03 -5.26 1.81
N ASN A 309 5.16 -5.94 1.65
CA ASN A 309 6.28 -5.81 2.58
C ASN A 309 7.07 -4.53 2.23
N THR A 310 6.80 -3.44 2.95
CA THR A 310 7.32 -2.09 2.67
C THR A 310 8.84 -1.96 2.89
N ILE A 311 9.45 -2.86 3.67
CA ILE A 311 10.90 -2.88 3.94
C ILE A 311 11.69 -3.76 2.96
N SER A 312 11.01 -4.52 2.11
CA SER A 312 11.68 -5.36 1.10
C SER A 312 12.09 -4.56 -0.13
N ASP A 313 13.17 -5.01 -0.81
CA ASP A 313 13.72 -4.35 -1.99
C ASP A 313 12.92 -4.71 -3.26
N ILE A 314 11.70 -4.18 -3.33
CA ILE A 314 10.75 -4.41 -4.41
C ILE A 314 10.11 -3.10 -4.85
N SER A 315 9.56 -3.13 -6.07
CA SER A 315 8.79 -2.01 -6.60
C SER A 315 7.70 -1.59 -5.62
N ARG A 316 7.60 -0.28 -5.39
CA ARG A 316 6.66 0.38 -4.46
C ARG A 316 6.93 0.16 -2.97
N GLY A 317 8.02 -0.54 -2.61
CA GLY A 317 8.61 -0.50 -1.27
C GLY A 317 9.38 0.80 -1.04
N TRP A 318 9.87 1.02 0.18
CA TRP A 318 10.50 2.28 0.57
C TRP A 318 11.72 2.65 -0.29
N THR A 319 12.64 1.71 -0.52
CA THR A 319 13.83 1.94 -1.36
C THR A 319 13.44 2.49 -2.73
N ASN A 320 12.52 1.82 -3.41
CA ASN A 320 12.07 2.23 -4.73
C ASN A 320 11.34 3.59 -4.70
N THR A 321 10.58 3.86 -3.65
CA THR A 321 9.94 5.17 -3.45
C THR A 321 10.98 6.28 -3.35
N VAL A 322 12.00 6.11 -2.52
CA VAL A 322 13.08 7.11 -2.35
C VAL A 322 13.86 7.29 -3.66
N ASP A 323 14.18 6.20 -4.37
CA ASP A 323 14.89 6.29 -5.66
C ASP A 323 14.09 7.08 -6.71
N VAL A 324 12.78 6.84 -6.83
CA VAL A 324 11.91 7.57 -7.77
C VAL A 324 11.79 9.05 -7.41
N LEU A 325 11.76 9.37 -6.11
CA LEU A 325 11.78 10.75 -5.65
C LEU A 325 13.10 11.43 -6.04
N LEU A 326 14.24 10.78 -5.76
CA LEU A 326 15.57 11.30 -6.11
C LEU A 326 15.74 11.50 -7.62
N ASP A 327 15.27 10.58 -8.45
CA ASP A 327 15.30 10.72 -9.91
C ASP A 327 14.53 11.95 -10.38
N SER A 328 13.33 12.17 -9.82
CA SER A 328 12.50 13.33 -10.13
C SER A 328 13.20 14.65 -9.76
N PHE A 329 13.87 14.68 -8.60
CA PHE A 329 14.58 15.87 -8.15
C PHE A 329 15.88 16.13 -8.89
N ARG A 330 16.54 15.08 -9.38
CA ARG A 330 17.72 15.23 -10.23
C ARG A 330 17.38 16.00 -11.50
N ILE A 331 16.24 15.70 -12.11
CA ILE A 331 15.71 16.43 -13.27
C ILE A 331 15.39 17.88 -12.91
N ILE A 332 14.70 18.12 -11.79
CA ILE A 332 14.33 19.48 -11.35
C ILE A 332 15.56 20.31 -10.98
N GLY A 333 16.56 19.70 -10.33
CA GLY A 333 17.80 20.37 -9.90
C GLY A 333 18.70 20.81 -11.04
N GLU A 334 18.50 20.28 -12.25
CA GLU A 334 19.19 20.72 -13.48
C GLU A 334 18.51 21.92 -14.15
N MET A 335 17.32 22.33 -13.67
CA MET A 335 16.59 23.48 -14.23
C MET A 335 17.14 24.81 -13.69
N ASN A 336 17.38 25.76 -14.59
CA ASN A 336 17.85 27.11 -14.25
C ASN A 336 16.72 28.16 -14.15
N ASN A 337 15.47 27.73 -14.33
CA ASN A 337 14.29 28.58 -14.24
C ASN A 337 13.57 28.30 -12.92
N PHE A 338 13.37 29.34 -12.11
CA PHE A 338 12.72 29.22 -10.81
C PHE A 338 11.28 29.72 -10.89
N ALA A 339 10.36 28.97 -10.30
CA ALA A 339 8.97 29.41 -10.13
C ALA A 339 8.82 30.20 -8.82
N LYS A 340 8.05 31.29 -8.85
CA LYS A 340 7.60 31.97 -7.63
C LYS A 340 6.37 31.24 -7.10
N VAL A 341 6.52 30.57 -5.96
CA VAL A 341 5.41 29.88 -5.28
C VAL A 341 4.84 30.80 -4.21
N ILE A 342 3.52 30.99 -4.21
CA ILE A 342 2.81 31.79 -3.20
C ILE A 342 1.58 31.01 -2.76
N GLN A 343 1.41 30.85 -1.45
CA GLN A 343 0.14 30.40 -0.88
C GLN A 343 -0.74 31.64 -0.63
N SER A 344 -1.82 31.79 -1.40
CA SER A 344 -2.75 32.91 -1.25
C SER A 344 -4.17 32.48 -1.61
N SER A 345 -5.16 33.28 -1.24
CA SER A 345 -6.55 33.02 -1.63
C SER A 345 -6.71 33.22 -3.14
N ALA A 346 -7.27 32.22 -3.83
CA ALA A 346 -7.64 32.36 -5.24
C ALA A 346 -8.73 33.43 -5.47
N THR A 347 -9.45 33.86 -4.42
CA THR A 347 -10.46 34.94 -4.49
C THR A 347 -9.90 36.31 -4.12
N ALA A 348 -8.66 36.39 -3.63
CA ALA A 348 -8.00 37.63 -3.24
C ALA A 348 -6.51 37.54 -3.57
N LEU A 349 -6.21 37.56 -4.86
CA LEU A 349 -4.85 37.43 -5.36
C LEU A 349 -4.05 38.73 -5.08
N PRO A 350 -2.79 38.64 -4.61
CA PRO A 350 -1.96 39.80 -4.31
C PRO A 350 -1.32 40.38 -5.58
N TYR A 351 -2.10 40.45 -6.66
CA TYR A 351 -1.69 40.92 -7.98
C TYR A 351 -2.72 41.92 -8.49
N PRO A 352 -2.31 42.99 -9.18
CA PRO A 352 -3.25 43.92 -9.80
C PRO A 352 -4.06 43.23 -10.91
N ASP A 353 -5.13 43.90 -11.34
CA ASP A 353 -5.90 43.47 -12.50
C ASP A 353 -5.00 43.35 -13.74
N ASP A 354 -5.31 42.40 -14.62
CA ASP A 354 -4.57 42.10 -15.87
C ASP A 354 -3.07 41.77 -15.68
N TYR A 355 -2.67 41.26 -14.50
CA TYR A 355 -1.27 40.93 -14.21
C TYR A 355 -0.71 39.71 -14.95
N PHE A 356 -1.54 38.70 -15.24
CA PHE A 356 -1.09 37.42 -15.83
C PHE A 356 -1.42 37.31 -17.32
N ASP A 357 -0.44 36.92 -18.14
CA ASP A 357 -0.65 36.63 -19.56
C ASP A 357 -1.49 35.36 -19.80
N ALA A 358 -1.40 34.39 -18.88
CA ALA A 358 -2.13 33.13 -18.95
C ALA A 358 -2.39 32.54 -17.55
N VAL A 359 -3.53 31.87 -17.41
CA VAL A 359 -3.90 31.14 -16.18
C VAL A 359 -4.14 29.68 -16.54
N PHE A 360 -3.39 28.79 -15.88
CA PHE A 360 -3.55 27.34 -15.99
C PHE A 360 -4.14 26.83 -14.68
N THR A 361 -5.34 26.24 -14.76
CA THR A 361 -6.05 25.72 -13.59
C THR A 361 -6.77 24.42 -13.94
N ASP A 362 -6.91 23.54 -12.96
CA ASP A 362 -7.69 22.32 -13.08
C ASP A 362 -9.19 22.72 -13.10
N PRO A 363 -10.06 22.15 -13.97
CA PRO A 363 -11.47 22.49 -13.99
C PRO A 363 -12.15 22.29 -12.61
N PRO A 364 -13.22 23.04 -12.30
CA PRO A 364 -13.96 22.82 -11.06
C PRO A 364 -14.67 21.46 -11.14
N TYR A 365 -14.19 20.47 -10.39
CA TYR A 365 -14.82 19.14 -10.34
C TYR A 365 -16.07 19.11 -9.46
N TYR A 366 -16.36 20.17 -8.68
CA TYR A 366 -17.45 20.19 -7.70
C TYR A 366 -17.50 18.86 -6.92
N ASP A 367 -18.66 18.20 -6.87
CA ASP A 367 -18.85 16.93 -6.17
C ASP A 367 -18.33 15.71 -6.95
N ASN A 368 -17.86 15.84 -8.20
CA ASN A 368 -17.39 14.70 -9.00
C ASN A 368 -16.11 14.09 -8.44
N VAL A 369 -15.23 14.92 -7.86
CA VAL A 369 -13.97 14.48 -7.27
C VAL A 369 -13.78 15.20 -5.93
N PRO A 370 -13.97 14.50 -4.80
CA PRO A 370 -13.81 15.12 -3.49
C PRO A 370 -12.34 15.20 -3.10
N TYR A 371 -11.57 16.07 -3.76
CA TYR A 371 -10.12 16.15 -3.57
C TYR A 371 -9.71 16.38 -2.13
N SER A 372 -10.38 17.27 -1.40
CA SER A 372 -10.09 17.51 0.02
C SER A 372 -10.15 16.21 0.83
N TYR A 373 -11.26 15.49 0.72
CA TYR A 373 -11.44 14.22 1.40
C TYR A 373 -10.48 13.14 0.91
N LEU A 374 -10.12 13.09 -0.37
CA LEU A 374 -9.14 12.11 -0.86
C LEU A 374 -7.73 12.44 -0.39
N SER A 375 -7.38 13.72 -0.24
CA SER A 375 -6.08 14.15 0.27
C SER A 375 -5.91 13.83 1.75
N ASP A 376 -7.00 13.83 2.54
CA ASP A 376 -6.98 13.39 3.93
C ASP A 376 -6.51 11.93 4.08
N PHE A 377 -6.57 11.10 3.03
CA PHE A 377 -5.96 9.75 3.04
C PHE A 377 -4.45 9.79 3.32
N PHE A 378 -3.79 10.89 2.94
CA PHE A 378 -2.36 11.12 3.15
C PHE A 378 -2.11 12.01 4.37
N TYR A 379 -2.81 13.15 4.45
CA TYR A 379 -2.50 14.19 5.45
C TYR A 379 -2.62 13.73 6.90
N VAL A 380 -3.52 12.79 7.21
CA VAL A 380 -3.66 12.28 8.58
C VAL A 380 -2.43 11.50 9.09
N TRP A 381 -1.50 11.12 8.21
CA TRP A 381 -0.27 10.41 8.56
C TRP A 381 0.95 11.33 8.76
N LEU A 382 0.89 12.57 8.27
CA LEU A 382 1.99 13.54 8.29
C LEU A 382 1.87 14.46 9.50
#